data_AF-A0A4R0YE69-F1
#
_entry.id   AF-A0A4R0YE69-F1
#
_cell.length_a   1.000
_cell.length_b   1.000
_cell.length_c   1.000
_cell.angle_alpha   90.00
_cell.angle_beta   90.00
_cell.angle_gamma   90.00
#
_symmetry.space_group_name_H-M   'P 1'
#
loop_
_entity.id
_entity.type
_entity.pdbx_description
1 polymer ?
#
loop_
_entity_poly.entity_id
_entity_poly.type
_entity_poly.pdbx_seq_one_letter_code
_entity_poly.pdbx_strand_id
1 'polypeptide(L)'
;MACLFRRNLRPATPTAIGSSRKSGAVSDARRRCRKGVRQAYSDRRLARGRQATGIVTTGGVDVSTPQRKGSLVCVGIGMTLGSHISPLARSHIEQADVVFAAVSDGLVEQWVERMHPDVRSLQRYYAEGKQRMQTYREMVEAILTEVRAGKRVCGVFYGHPGVFAWAPHKSIQMARAEGYRAHMEPGISAEDCLYADLGIDPGTCGCQHYEASQLLYYSRRIDTSAWLILWQAGLVGDRSQTRFHTGPAYRQVLVDVLARDYPLDHEVIIYRAATLPVHGPRIEHTTLARLPEADMTMADTLAIAPATAMLPDPAIRQRLAELDRSPA
;
A
#
# COMPACT_ATOMS: atom_id res chain seq x y z
N MET A 1 -12.47 -2.68 -1.57
CA MET A 1 -12.93 -1.53 -2.37
C MET A 1 -13.93 -1.92 -3.48
N ALA A 2 -14.33 -3.19 -3.62
CA ALA A 2 -14.92 -3.66 -4.88
C ALA A 2 -16.37 -4.17 -4.79
N CYS A 3 -17.11 -3.82 -3.73
CA CYS A 3 -18.53 -4.11 -3.62
C CYS A 3 -19.45 -2.99 -4.15
N LEU A 4 -18.92 -1.89 -4.72
CA LEU A 4 -19.71 -0.65 -4.92
C LEU A 4 -19.91 -0.15 -6.36
N PHE A 5 -19.47 -0.86 -7.40
CA PHE A 5 -19.68 -0.39 -8.78
C PHE A 5 -20.71 -1.22 -9.55
N ARG A 6 -21.94 -1.30 -9.02
CA ARG A 6 -23.15 -1.50 -9.84
C ARG A 6 -24.24 -0.55 -9.35
N ARG A 7 -24.31 0.66 -9.91
CA ARG A 7 -25.56 1.46 -9.99
C ARG A 7 -25.45 2.60 -11.02
N ASN A 8 -26.25 2.43 -12.08
CA ASN A 8 -26.96 3.39 -12.93
C ASN A 8 -26.34 4.78 -13.20
N LEU A 9 -25.86 4.95 -14.43
CA LEU A 9 -25.64 6.25 -15.08
C LEU A 9 -26.96 7.01 -15.24
N ARG A 10 -27.05 8.20 -14.67
CA ARG A 10 -27.93 9.29 -15.14
C ARG A 10 -27.06 10.54 -15.32
N PRO A 11 -27.27 11.33 -16.39
CA PRO A 11 -26.43 12.48 -16.67
C PRO A 11 -26.77 13.65 -15.74
N ALA A 12 -25.76 14.25 -15.11
CA ALA A 12 -25.88 15.53 -14.43
C ALA A 12 -25.42 16.65 -15.38
N THR A 13 -26.24 17.69 -15.50
CA THR A 13 -25.98 18.92 -16.25
C THR A 13 -24.93 19.80 -15.56
N PRO A 14 -24.16 20.61 -16.31
CA PRO A 14 -23.02 21.33 -15.77
C PRO A 14 -23.46 22.63 -15.07
N THR A 15 -22.99 22.84 -13.85
CA THR A 15 -23.00 24.15 -13.19
C THR A 15 -21.57 24.68 -13.09
N ALA A 16 -21.36 25.86 -13.65
CA ALA A 16 -20.08 26.56 -13.65
C ALA A 16 -19.74 27.09 -12.24
N ILE A 17 -18.52 26.87 -11.77
CA ILE A 17 -17.95 27.60 -10.62
C ILE A 17 -16.53 28.04 -10.93
N GLY A 18 -16.32 29.34 -10.74
CA GLY A 18 -15.11 30.09 -11.05
C GLY A 18 -13.88 29.71 -10.24
N SER A 19 -12.73 29.95 -10.87
CA SER A 19 -11.41 29.76 -10.29
C SER A 19 -11.09 30.83 -9.25
N SER A 20 -10.70 30.43 -8.04
CA SER A 20 -9.77 31.22 -7.23
C SER A 20 -8.65 30.30 -6.75
N ARG A 21 -7.46 30.46 -7.34
CA ARG A 21 -6.23 29.80 -6.90
C ARG A 21 -5.70 30.56 -5.69
N LYS A 22 -5.61 29.91 -4.54
CA LYS A 22 -4.68 30.30 -3.47
C LYS A 22 -3.61 29.23 -3.34
N SER A 23 -2.47 29.47 -3.98
CA SER A 23 -1.22 28.73 -3.78
C SER A 23 -0.50 29.29 -2.57
N GLY A 24 -0.47 28.57 -1.45
CA GLY A 24 0.28 28.99 -0.27
C GLY A 24 0.02 28.12 0.95
N ALA A 25 0.56 26.89 0.98
CA ALA A 25 0.63 26.07 2.21
C ALA A 25 1.71 24.97 2.10
N VAL A 26 1.92 24.40 0.91
CA VAL A 26 2.97 23.38 0.66
C VAL A 26 4.39 23.92 0.92
N SER A 27 4.60 25.23 0.86
CA SER A 27 5.91 25.85 1.10
C SER A 27 6.35 25.80 2.57
N ASP A 28 5.42 25.73 3.52
CA ASP A 28 5.73 25.93 4.94
C ASP A 28 6.07 24.62 5.67
N ALA A 29 5.41 23.51 5.31
CA ALA A 29 5.82 22.16 5.73
C ALA A 29 7.19 21.77 5.13
N ARG A 30 7.45 22.13 3.87
CA ARG A 30 8.77 21.97 3.21
C ARG A 30 9.87 22.81 3.88
N ARG A 31 9.54 23.99 4.43
CA ARG A 31 10.50 24.89 5.08
C ARG A 31 10.94 24.41 6.46
N ARG A 32 10.04 23.80 7.23
CA ARG A 32 10.37 23.26 8.57
C ARG A 32 11.26 22.01 8.49
N CYS A 33 11.08 21.16 7.47
CA CYS A 33 11.87 19.95 7.28
C CYS A 33 13.25 20.20 6.60
N ARG A 34 13.37 21.20 5.71
CA ARG A 34 14.63 21.49 4.98
C ARG A 34 15.78 22.04 5.83
N LYS A 35 15.53 22.56 7.05
CA LYS A 35 16.59 23.16 7.89
C LYS A 35 17.49 22.14 8.61
N GLY A 36 17.19 20.83 8.55
CA GLY A 36 17.97 19.79 9.23
C GLY A 36 18.90 18.94 8.36
N VAL A 37 18.85 19.03 7.03
CA VAL A 37 19.39 17.97 6.13
C VAL A 37 20.57 18.42 5.24
N ARG A 38 21.07 19.65 5.37
CA ARG A 38 22.12 20.18 4.47
C ARG A 38 23.58 19.88 4.83
N GLN A 39 23.89 19.08 5.85
CA GLN A 39 25.27 18.88 6.31
C GLN A 39 25.78 17.43 6.28
N ALA A 40 25.05 16.48 5.69
CA ALA A 40 25.42 15.06 5.82
C ALA A 40 25.19 14.25 4.54
N TYR A 41 25.65 14.71 3.37
CA TYR A 41 25.83 13.84 2.18
C TYR A 41 26.73 14.56 1.17
N SER A 42 28.02 14.67 1.49
CA SER A 42 29.07 14.90 0.51
C SER A 42 30.36 14.27 1.03
N ASP A 43 31.01 13.51 0.17
CA ASP A 43 32.35 12.91 0.31
C ASP A 43 32.41 11.47 0.84
N ARG A 44 32.32 10.53 -0.11
CA ARG A 44 33.24 9.39 -0.27
C ARG A 44 32.93 8.67 -1.58
N ARG A 45 33.55 9.12 -2.67
CA ARG A 45 33.71 8.36 -3.92
C ARG A 45 35.18 8.05 -4.11
N LEU A 46 35.45 6.80 -4.52
CA LEU A 46 36.71 6.20 -4.96
C LEU A 46 37.58 5.58 -3.85
N ALA A 47 37.52 4.26 -3.70
CA ALA A 47 38.57 3.36 -4.20
C ALA A 47 38.36 1.90 -3.76
N ARG A 48 38.87 0.98 -4.60
CA ARG A 48 39.17 -0.46 -4.38
C ARG A 48 37.96 -1.40 -4.47
N GLY A 49 38.01 -2.54 -5.14
CA GLY A 49 39.10 -3.29 -5.77
C GLY A 49 38.64 -4.74 -5.83
N ARG A 50 38.65 -5.35 -7.02
CA ARG A 50 38.20 -6.73 -7.25
C ARG A 50 39.06 -7.72 -6.45
N GLN A 51 38.43 -8.61 -5.70
CA GLN A 51 39.00 -9.92 -5.36
C GLN A 51 37.94 -11.00 -5.58
N ALA A 52 38.25 -11.90 -6.51
CA ALA A 52 37.50 -13.12 -6.74
C ALA A 52 37.94 -14.16 -5.70
N THR A 53 36.98 -14.75 -5.01
CA THR A 53 37.20 -15.95 -4.17
C THR A 53 36.35 -17.07 -4.74
N GLY A 54 37.04 -18.14 -5.18
CA GLY A 54 36.42 -19.37 -5.65
C GLY A 54 35.81 -20.13 -4.48
N ILE A 55 34.59 -20.63 -4.68
CA ILE A 55 33.94 -21.55 -3.76
C ILE A 55 33.99 -22.94 -4.37
N VAL A 56 34.61 -23.85 -3.62
CA VAL A 56 34.68 -25.29 -3.84
C VAL A 56 33.28 -25.89 -3.74
N THR A 57 32.83 -26.61 -4.77
CA THR A 57 31.57 -27.34 -4.78
C THR A 57 31.73 -28.71 -4.13
N THR A 58 31.35 -28.83 -2.85
CA THR A 58 31.10 -30.15 -2.24
C THR A 58 29.71 -30.64 -2.67
N GLY A 59 29.68 -31.74 -3.43
CA GLY A 59 28.45 -32.39 -3.88
C GLY A 59 27.61 -32.91 -2.72
N GLY A 60 26.55 -32.18 -2.40
CA GLY A 60 25.39 -32.71 -1.68
C GLY A 60 24.35 -33.14 -2.70
N VAL A 61 23.88 -34.38 -2.62
CA VAL A 61 22.73 -34.86 -3.39
C VAL A 61 21.50 -34.09 -2.90
N ASP A 62 21.08 -33.09 -3.68
CA ASP A 62 19.81 -32.41 -3.48
C ASP A 62 18.69 -33.42 -3.78
N VAL A 63 18.14 -34.02 -2.72
CA VAL A 63 16.90 -34.80 -2.81
C VAL A 63 15.76 -33.80 -3.00
N SER A 64 15.72 -33.20 -4.19
CA SER A 64 14.62 -32.35 -4.61
C SER A 64 13.37 -33.22 -4.67
N THR A 65 12.47 -33.00 -3.72
CA THR A 65 11.15 -33.63 -3.76
C THR A 65 10.50 -33.30 -5.10
N PRO A 66 9.95 -34.26 -5.85
CA PRO A 66 9.37 -33.98 -7.16
C PRO A 66 8.32 -32.88 -7.01
N GLN A 67 8.56 -31.77 -7.69
CA GLN A 67 7.70 -30.62 -7.56
C GLN A 67 6.32 -30.93 -8.12
N ARG A 68 5.27 -30.68 -7.34
CA ARG A 68 3.91 -30.93 -7.78
C ARG A 68 3.62 -30.13 -9.05
N LYS A 69 2.88 -30.76 -9.98
CA LYS A 69 2.31 -30.08 -11.15
C LYS A 69 1.35 -29.00 -10.65
N GLY A 70 1.44 -27.79 -11.18
CA GLY A 70 0.67 -26.62 -10.75
C GLY A 70 1.51 -25.56 -10.04
N SER A 71 1.15 -24.29 -10.21
CA SER A 71 1.88 -23.18 -9.60
C SER A 71 0.99 -21.95 -9.41
N LEU A 72 1.37 -21.07 -8.49
CA LEU A 72 0.69 -19.81 -8.24
C LEU A 72 1.66 -18.62 -8.32
N VAL A 73 1.29 -17.59 -9.06
CA VAL A 73 1.91 -16.27 -8.92
C VAL A 73 0.84 -15.25 -8.55
N CYS A 74 1.09 -14.44 -7.52
CA CYS A 74 0.24 -13.28 -7.25
C CYS A 74 0.94 -12.01 -7.72
N VAL A 75 0.30 -11.25 -8.61
CA VAL A 75 0.87 -10.05 -9.23
C VAL A 75 0.06 -8.80 -8.89
N GLY A 76 0.74 -7.67 -8.84
CA GLY A 76 0.13 -6.35 -8.75
C GLY A 76 0.08 -5.67 -10.10
N ILE A 77 -1.09 -5.13 -10.46
CA ILE A 77 -1.24 -4.28 -11.66
C ILE A 77 -1.11 -2.78 -11.35
N GLY A 78 -0.81 -2.48 -10.08
CA GLY A 78 -0.71 -1.14 -9.55
C GLY A 78 -2.06 -0.43 -9.37
N MET A 79 -2.03 0.84 -8.96
CA MET A 79 -3.24 1.62 -8.69
C MET A 79 -3.94 2.13 -9.96
N THR A 80 -3.20 2.73 -10.90
CA THR A 80 -3.75 3.37 -12.09
C THR A 80 -3.80 2.41 -13.27
N LEU A 81 -4.99 2.21 -13.84
CA LEU A 81 -5.26 1.33 -14.99
C LEU A 81 -4.25 1.61 -16.11
N GLY A 82 -3.54 0.56 -16.55
CA GLY A 82 -2.61 0.62 -17.68
C GLY A 82 -1.27 1.27 -17.38
N SER A 83 -1.21 2.26 -16.49
CA SER A 83 0.00 3.03 -16.22
C SER A 83 0.99 2.32 -15.31
N HIS A 84 0.51 1.51 -14.37
CA HIS A 84 1.36 0.98 -13.28
C HIS A 84 1.71 -0.51 -13.39
N ILE A 85 1.18 -1.21 -14.40
CA ILE A 85 1.49 -2.63 -14.59
C ILE A 85 2.95 -2.81 -14.99
N SER A 86 3.65 -3.75 -14.35
CA SER A 86 5.00 -4.11 -14.76
C SER A 86 4.95 -5.09 -15.95
N PRO A 87 5.99 -5.12 -16.81
CA PRO A 87 6.08 -6.12 -17.88
C PRO A 87 6.03 -7.56 -17.35
N LEU A 88 6.59 -7.81 -16.16
CA LEU A 88 6.60 -9.13 -15.54
C LEU A 88 5.20 -9.55 -15.07
N ALA A 89 4.46 -8.64 -14.43
CA ALA A 89 3.06 -8.89 -14.06
C ALA A 89 2.21 -9.20 -15.29
N ARG A 90 2.36 -8.44 -16.37
CA ARG A 90 1.68 -8.69 -17.64
C ARG A 90 2.03 -10.05 -18.22
N SER A 91 3.31 -10.41 -18.27
CA SER A 91 3.77 -11.71 -18.78
C SER A 91 3.17 -12.89 -18.00
N HIS A 92 3.05 -12.78 -16.67
CA HIS A 92 2.39 -13.80 -15.85
C HIS A 92 0.91 -13.94 -16.13
N ILE A 93 0.20 -12.83 -16.40
CA ILE A 93 -1.21 -12.84 -16.78
C ILE A 93 -1.40 -13.55 -18.12
N GLU A 94 -0.66 -13.12 -19.15
CA GLU A 94 -0.79 -13.65 -20.52
C GLU A 94 -0.45 -15.15 -20.61
N GLN A 95 0.48 -15.62 -19.78
CA GLN A 95 0.94 -17.01 -19.80
C GLN A 95 0.15 -17.92 -18.85
N ALA A 96 -0.67 -17.44 -17.94
CA ALA A 96 -1.38 -18.33 -17.03
C ALA A 96 -2.30 -19.33 -17.77
N ASP A 97 -2.61 -20.46 -17.16
CA ASP A 97 -3.69 -21.31 -17.64
C ASP A 97 -5.06 -20.74 -17.21
N VAL A 98 -5.09 -20.04 -16.06
CA VAL A 98 -6.27 -19.36 -15.52
C VAL A 98 -5.85 -18.15 -14.67
N VAL A 99 -6.63 -17.08 -14.77
CA VAL A 99 -6.42 -15.83 -14.04
C VAL A 99 -7.56 -15.61 -13.04
N PHE A 100 -7.25 -15.27 -11.79
CA PHE A 100 -8.22 -14.80 -10.80
C PHE A 100 -8.00 -13.32 -10.51
N ALA A 101 -9.02 -12.47 -10.64
CA ALA A 101 -8.87 -11.02 -10.53
C ALA A 101 -9.62 -10.43 -9.32
N ALA A 102 -8.92 -9.71 -8.45
CA ALA A 102 -9.48 -8.85 -7.41
C ALA A 102 -8.95 -7.41 -7.60
N VAL A 103 -9.56 -6.68 -8.53
CA VAL A 103 -9.13 -5.33 -8.95
C VAL A 103 -10.06 -4.21 -8.46
N SER A 104 -9.72 -2.94 -8.73
CA SER A 104 -10.39 -1.77 -8.15
C SER A 104 -11.83 -1.58 -8.61
N ASP A 105 -12.11 -1.87 -9.88
CA ASP A 105 -13.40 -1.63 -10.52
C ASP A 105 -13.55 -2.48 -11.80
N GLY A 106 -14.75 -2.45 -12.38
CA GLY A 106 -15.10 -3.26 -13.55
C GLY A 106 -14.37 -2.86 -14.84
N LEU A 107 -13.89 -1.61 -14.99
CA LEU A 107 -13.11 -1.22 -16.17
C LEU A 107 -11.73 -1.84 -16.12
N VAL A 108 -11.13 -1.89 -14.93
CA VAL A 108 -9.85 -2.59 -14.72
C VAL A 108 -10.01 -4.10 -14.96
N GLU A 109 -11.11 -4.70 -14.52
CA GLU A 109 -11.38 -6.13 -14.76
C GLU A 109 -11.47 -6.43 -16.26
N GLN A 110 -12.27 -5.65 -17.00
CA GLN A 110 -12.36 -5.75 -18.46
C GLN A 110 -11.04 -5.51 -19.19
N TRP A 111 -10.12 -4.75 -18.59
CA TRP A 111 -8.78 -4.58 -19.15
C TRP A 111 -7.90 -5.81 -18.96
N VAL A 112 -8.01 -6.51 -17.82
CA VAL A 112 -7.35 -7.81 -17.60
C VAL A 112 -7.92 -8.88 -18.51
N GLU A 113 -9.24 -8.89 -18.75
CA GLU A 113 -9.90 -9.79 -19.73
C GLU A 113 -9.39 -9.62 -21.16
N ARG A 114 -8.81 -8.46 -21.52
CA ARG A 114 -8.14 -8.28 -22.82
C ARG A 114 -6.76 -8.93 -22.90
N MET A 115 -6.17 -9.32 -21.78
CA MET A 115 -4.85 -9.96 -21.72
C MET A 115 -4.94 -11.49 -21.67
N HIS A 116 -6.05 -12.04 -21.22
CA HIS A 116 -6.19 -13.49 -21.01
C HIS A 116 -7.64 -13.95 -21.22
N PRO A 117 -7.88 -15.11 -21.88
CA PRO A 117 -9.23 -15.59 -22.20
C PRO A 117 -10.00 -16.22 -21.03
N ASP A 118 -9.36 -16.68 -19.95
CA ASP A 118 -10.00 -17.26 -18.75
C ASP A 118 -9.65 -16.42 -17.51
N VAL A 119 -10.31 -15.26 -17.41
CA VAL A 119 -10.26 -14.38 -16.24
C VAL A 119 -11.52 -14.59 -15.39
N ARG A 120 -11.30 -14.88 -14.10
CA ARG A 120 -12.38 -15.16 -13.13
C ARG A 120 -12.35 -14.10 -12.03
N SER A 121 -13.40 -13.30 -11.97
CA SER A 121 -13.53 -12.30 -10.92
C SER A 121 -13.63 -12.95 -9.54
N LEU A 122 -12.78 -12.52 -8.62
CA LEU A 122 -12.88 -12.82 -7.19
C LEU A 122 -13.93 -11.92 -6.52
N GLN A 123 -14.44 -10.88 -7.19
CA GLN A 123 -15.43 -9.98 -6.60
C GLN A 123 -16.75 -10.66 -6.27
N ARG A 124 -17.08 -11.72 -7.01
CA ARG A 124 -18.29 -12.54 -6.79
C ARG A 124 -18.39 -13.16 -5.40
N TYR A 125 -17.30 -13.26 -4.65
CA TYR A 125 -17.29 -13.84 -3.30
C TYR A 125 -17.70 -12.84 -2.21
N TYR A 126 -17.76 -11.55 -2.53
CA TYR A 126 -18.37 -10.55 -1.65
C TYR A 126 -19.90 -10.71 -1.64
N ALA A 127 -20.48 -10.54 -0.46
CA ALA A 127 -21.92 -10.47 -0.28
C ALA A 127 -22.24 -9.49 0.86
N GLU A 128 -23.39 -8.82 0.79
CA GLU A 128 -23.86 -7.94 1.86
C GLU A 128 -24.04 -8.73 3.17
N GLY A 129 -23.64 -8.13 4.30
CA GLY A 129 -23.71 -8.76 5.63
C GLY A 129 -22.67 -9.87 5.88
N LYS A 130 -21.94 -10.32 4.86
CA LYS A 130 -20.91 -11.35 5.00
C LYS A 130 -19.62 -10.80 5.58
N GLN A 131 -19.00 -11.54 6.50
CA GLN A 131 -17.70 -11.17 7.04
C GLN A 131 -16.62 -11.26 5.96
N ARG A 132 -15.79 -10.22 5.84
CA ARG A 132 -14.71 -10.16 4.85
C ARG A 132 -13.77 -11.37 4.90
N MET A 133 -13.44 -11.86 6.10
CA MET A 133 -12.56 -13.01 6.25
C MET A 133 -13.15 -14.30 5.65
N GLN A 134 -14.47 -14.45 5.62
CA GLN A 134 -15.11 -15.57 4.92
C GLN A 134 -14.90 -15.44 3.41
N THR A 135 -15.17 -14.25 2.85
CA THR A 135 -14.90 -13.95 1.43
C THR A 135 -13.43 -14.25 1.07
N TYR A 136 -12.48 -13.85 1.91
CA TYR A 136 -11.07 -14.09 1.62
C TYR A 136 -10.70 -15.58 1.61
N ARG A 137 -11.28 -16.39 2.50
CA ARG A 137 -11.07 -17.84 2.50
C ARG A 137 -11.62 -18.49 1.22
N GLU A 138 -12.77 -18.04 0.74
CA GLU A 138 -13.34 -18.54 -0.51
C GLU A 138 -12.50 -18.15 -1.72
N MET A 139 -11.96 -16.93 -1.76
CA MET A 139 -11.01 -16.51 -2.80
C MET A 139 -9.76 -17.41 -2.81
N VAL A 140 -9.19 -17.67 -1.64
CA VAL A 140 -8.02 -18.57 -1.49
C VAL A 140 -8.36 -19.97 -1.98
N GLU A 141 -9.51 -20.53 -1.59
CA GLU A 141 -9.89 -21.88 -2.01
C GLU A 141 -10.15 -21.97 -3.52
N ALA A 142 -10.77 -20.95 -4.11
CA ALA A 142 -10.97 -20.89 -5.57
C ALA A 142 -9.64 -20.90 -6.33
N ILE A 143 -8.66 -20.12 -5.86
CA ILE A 143 -7.31 -20.09 -6.43
C ILE A 143 -6.65 -21.46 -6.28
N LEU A 144 -6.63 -22.02 -5.07
CA LEU A 144 -5.93 -23.27 -4.77
C LEU A 144 -6.57 -24.48 -5.44
N THR A 145 -7.87 -24.47 -5.70
CA THR A 145 -8.56 -25.52 -6.47
C THR A 145 -7.89 -25.71 -7.83
N GLU A 146 -7.60 -24.62 -8.54
CA GLU A 146 -6.98 -24.68 -9.87
C GLU A 146 -5.48 -25.01 -9.78
N VAL A 147 -4.78 -24.55 -8.74
CA VAL A 147 -3.38 -24.96 -8.47
C VAL A 147 -3.31 -26.47 -8.26
N ARG A 148 -4.20 -27.03 -7.44
CA ARG A 148 -4.29 -28.47 -7.15
C ARG A 148 -4.67 -29.29 -8.38
N ALA A 149 -5.43 -28.70 -9.31
CA ALA A 149 -5.73 -29.28 -10.62
C ALA A 149 -4.51 -29.26 -11.59
N GLY A 150 -3.35 -28.78 -11.14
CA GLY A 150 -2.11 -28.80 -11.90
C GLY A 150 -1.92 -27.62 -12.85
N LYS A 151 -2.72 -26.55 -12.70
CA LYS A 151 -2.66 -25.36 -13.55
C LYS A 151 -1.63 -24.33 -13.08
N ARG A 152 -1.12 -23.53 -14.02
CA ARG A 152 -0.39 -22.29 -13.77
C ARG A 152 -1.40 -21.18 -13.49
N VAL A 153 -1.60 -20.85 -12.21
CA VAL A 153 -2.59 -19.87 -11.77
C VAL A 153 -1.93 -18.51 -11.57
N CYS A 154 -2.54 -17.45 -12.11
CA CYS A 154 -2.15 -16.07 -11.83
C CYS A 154 -3.26 -15.36 -11.03
N GLY A 155 -2.95 -14.95 -9.81
CA GLY A 155 -3.80 -14.09 -9.00
C GLY A 155 -3.46 -12.61 -9.23
N VAL A 156 -4.40 -11.83 -9.74
CA VAL A 156 -4.22 -10.43 -10.11
C VAL A 156 -4.91 -9.53 -9.09
N PHE A 157 -4.14 -8.63 -8.48
CA PHE A 157 -4.63 -7.71 -7.45
C PHE A 157 -4.29 -6.26 -7.81
N TYR A 158 -5.19 -5.32 -7.48
CA TYR A 158 -4.88 -3.90 -7.62
C TYR A 158 -3.75 -3.49 -6.65
N GLY A 159 -2.99 -2.46 -7.01
CA GLY A 159 -1.86 -1.99 -6.21
C GLY A 159 -0.74 -3.03 -6.13
N HIS A 160 -0.20 -3.21 -4.92
CA HIS A 160 0.77 -4.28 -4.61
C HIS A 160 0.05 -5.43 -3.88
N PRO A 161 0.18 -6.70 -4.33
CA PRO A 161 -0.48 -7.85 -3.73
C PRO A 161 -0.02 -8.20 -2.30
N GLY A 162 0.99 -7.49 -1.76
CA GLY A 162 1.54 -7.71 -0.43
C GLY A 162 1.16 -6.62 0.57
N VAL A 163 0.60 -5.51 0.10
CA VAL A 163 0.33 -4.30 0.88
C VAL A 163 -1.17 -4.25 1.17
N PHE A 164 -1.55 -4.43 2.44
CA PHE A 164 -2.96 -4.49 2.89
C PHE A 164 -3.83 -5.55 2.20
N ALA A 165 -3.24 -6.67 1.78
CA ALA A 165 -3.93 -7.73 1.03
C ALA A 165 -3.73 -9.12 1.66
N TRP A 166 -4.76 -9.66 2.32
CA TRP A 166 -4.65 -10.95 3.01
C TRP A 166 -4.68 -12.16 2.08
N ALA A 167 -5.58 -12.16 1.08
CA ALA A 167 -5.81 -13.32 0.21
C ALA A 167 -4.57 -13.74 -0.61
N PRO A 168 -3.75 -12.84 -1.19
CA PRO A 168 -2.52 -13.21 -1.89
C PRO A 168 -1.52 -13.90 -0.96
N HIS A 169 -1.26 -13.31 0.22
CA HIS A 169 -0.37 -13.89 1.24
C HIS A 169 -0.81 -15.29 1.63
N LYS A 170 -2.11 -15.46 1.92
CA LYS A 170 -2.62 -16.76 2.35
C LYS A 170 -2.58 -17.81 1.24
N SER A 171 -2.91 -17.43 0.01
CA SER A 171 -2.87 -18.34 -1.15
C SER A 171 -1.45 -18.85 -1.39
N ILE A 172 -0.44 -17.97 -1.36
CA ILE A 172 0.96 -18.35 -1.50
C ILE A 172 1.43 -19.24 -0.34
N GLN A 173 1.09 -18.87 0.90
CA GLN A 173 1.44 -19.65 2.08
C GLN A 173 0.91 -21.09 1.97
N MET A 174 -0.37 -21.26 1.63
CA MET A 174 -1.01 -22.57 1.53
C MET A 174 -0.48 -23.38 0.33
N ALA A 175 -0.32 -22.76 -0.84
CA ALA A 175 0.25 -23.42 -2.01
C ALA A 175 1.66 -23.98 -1.71
N ARG A 176 2.51 -23.19 -1.02
CA ARG A 176 3.84 -23.65 -0.59
C ARG A 176 3.76 -24.80 0.41
N ALA A 177 2.87 -24.71 1.40
CA ALA A 177 2.68 -25.76 2.40
C ALA A 177 2.21 -27.08 1.77
N GLU A 178 1.49 -27.03 0.65
CA GLU A 178 1.06 -28.20 -0.11
C GLU A 178 2.11 -28.70 -1.14
N GLY A 179 3.27 -28.04 -1.24
CA GLY A 179 4.37 -28.44 -2.12
C GLY A 179 4.34 -27.88 -3.55
N TYR A 180 3.53 -26.85 -3.81
CA TYR A 180 3.47 -26.17 -5.12
C TYR A 180 4.46 -25.00 -5.20
N ARG A 181 4.89 -24.64 -6.42
CA ARG A 181 5.57 -23.35 -6.64
C ARG A 181 4.59 -22.22 -6.36
N ALA A 182 4.94 -21.32 -5.46
CA ALA A 182 4.21 -20.08 -5.33
C ALA A 182 5.09 -18.89 -4.96
N HIS A 183 4.84 -17.72 -5.54
CA HIS A 183 5.52 -16.48 -5.18
C HIS A 183 4.66 -15.25 -5.48
N MET A 184 5.14 -14.10 -5.01
CA MET A 184 4.51 -12.80 -5.18
C MET A 184 5.42 -11.92 -6.04
N GLU A 185 4.83 -11.26 -7.02
CA GLU A 185 5.48 -10.17 -7.75
C GLU A 185 5.07 -8.81 -7.16
N PRO A 186 6.00 -7.87 -7.00
CA PRO A 186 5.69 -6.53 -6.52
C PRO A 186 4.83 -5.76 -7.54
N GLY A 187 4.14 -4.73 -7.04
CA GLY A 187 3.38 -3.78 -7.86
C GLY A 187 3.38 -2.40 -7.21
N ILE A 188 2.97 -1.37 -7.96
CA ILE A 188 2.91 0.01 -7.45
C ILE A 188 1.69 0.16 -6.54
N SER A 189 1.92 0.29 -5.24
CA SER A 189 0.89 0.43 -4.23
C SER A 189 0.31 1.86 -4.16
N ALA A 190 -0.73 2.05 -3.35
CA ALA A 190 -1.23 3.39 -3.03
C ALA A 190 -0.21 4.24 -2.25
N GLU A 191 0.76 3.62 -1.59
CA GLU A 191 1.85 4.31 -0.88
C GLU A 191 2.82 4.95 -1.87
N ASP A 192 3.21 4.21 -2.89
CA ASP A 192 4.09 4.72 -3.95
C ASP A 192 3.44 5.93 -4.64
N CYS A 193 2.13 5.85 -4.90
CA CYS A 193 1.35 6.97 -5.44
C CYS A 193 1.30 8.15 -4.46
N LEU A 194 1.11 7.89 -3.16
CA LEU A 194 1.08 8.93 -2.12
C LEU A 194 2.38 9.73 -2.09
N TYR A 195 3.53 9.06 -2.11
CA TYR A 195 4.82 9.73 -2.14
C TYR A 195 4.98 10.60 -3.39
N ALA A 196 4.60 10.08 -4.56
CA ALA A 196 4.67 10.82 -5.82
C ALA A 196 3.75 12.05 -5.84
N ASP A 197 2.49 11.86 -5.44
CA ASP A 197 1.44 12.89 -5.52
C ASP A 197 1.61 13.98 -4.47
N LEU A 198 2.00 13.63 -3.24
CA LEU A 198 2.22 14.58 -2.15
C LEU A 198 3.65 15.16 -2.14
N GLY A 199 4.56 14.57 -2.92
CA GLY A 199 5.98 14.94 -2.95
C GLY A 199 6.66 14.69 -1.61
N ILE A 200 6.34 13.56 -0.98
CA ILE A 200 6.90 13.12 0.30
C ILE A 200 8.09 12.19 0.01
N ASP A 201 9.22 12.49 0.64
CA ASP A 201 10.39 11.61 0.65
C ASP A 201 10.53 11.00 2.06
N PRO A 202 10.26 9.69 2.23
CA PRO A 202 10.35 9.04 3.54
C PRO A 202 11.78 9.04 4.11
N GLY A 203 12.81 9.22 3.28
CA GLY A 203 14.21 9.33 3.71
C GLY A 203 14.55 10.66 4.39
N THR A 204 13.68 11.67 4.32
CA THR A 204 13.97 13.00 4.90
C THR A 204 13.81 13.02 6.43
N CYS A 205 12.73 12.42 6.94
CA CYS A 205 12.40 12.43 8.37
C CYS A 205 11.80 11.10 8.88
N GLY A 206 11.78 10.07 8.04
CA GLY A 206 11.09 8.82 8.34
C GLY A 206 9.60 8.87 8.00
N CYS A 207 8.99 7.69 7.96
CA CYS A 207 7.59 7.50 7.67
C CYS A 207 7.06 6.25 8.40
N GLN A 208 5.92 6.37 9.08
CA GLN A 208 5.29 5.30 9.86
C GLN A 208 3.95 4.93 9.24
N HIS A 209 3.74 3.64 9.00
CA HIS A 209 2.57 3.12 8.30
C HIS A 209 1.78 2.21 9.23
N TYR A 210 0.51 2.55 9.49
CA TYR A 210 -0.37 1.74 10.31
C TYR A 210 -1.75 1.57 9.65
N GLU A 211 -2.38 0.43 9.89
CA GLU A 211 -3.83 0.35 9.75
C GLU A 211 -4.47 1.20 10.85
N ALA A 212 -5.40 2.09 10.49
CA ALA A 212 -5.92 3.12 11.40
C ALA A 212 -6.55 2.54 12.67
N SER A 213 -7.27 1.42 12.57
CA SER A 213 -7.92 0.79 13.73
C SER A 213 -6.91 0.18 14.71
N GLN A 214 -5.68 -0.13 14.29
CA GLN A 214 -4.64 -0.58 15.21
C GLN A 214 -4.29 0.48 16.26
N LEU A 215 -4.40 1.77 15.96
CA LEU A 215 -4.20 2.84 16.94
C LEU A 215 -5.33 2.88 17.98
N LEU A 216 -6.52 2.38 17.62
CA LEU A 216 -7.65 2.30 18.55
C LEU A 216 -7.61 1.04 19.41
N TYR A 217 -7.14 -0.07 18.84
CA TYR A 217 -7.14 -1.38 19.52
C TYR A 217 -5.86 -1.66 20.31
N TYR A 218 -4.75 -0.98 19.98
CA TYR A 218 -3.45 -1.22 20.59
C TYR A 218 -2.78 0.09 20.99
N SER A 219 -2.08 0.08 22.13
CA SER A 219 -1.24 1.18 22.58
C SER A 219 0.04 1.26 21.73
N ARG A 220 -0.06 1.87 20.55
CA ARG A 220 1.09 2.16 19.67
C ARG A 220 1.81 3.43 20.15
N ARG A 221 3.12 3.46 19.96
CA ARG A 221 3.92 4.68 20.10
C ARG A 221 4.05 5.33 18.72
N ILE A 222 3.81 6.62 18.65
CA ILE A 222 3.93 7.41 17.43
C ILE A 222 5.16 8.31 17.57
N ASP A 223 6.06 8.26 16.60
CA ASP A 223 7.14 9.26 16.48
C ASP A 223 6.61 10.48 15.72
N THR A 224 6.38 11.59 16.42
CA THR A 224 5.86 12.83 15.84
C THR A 224 6.88 13.59 15.00
N SER A 225 8.13 13.13 14.93
CA SER A 225 9.17 13.70 14.07
C SER A 225 9.20 13.10 12.65
N ALA A 226 8.41 12.03 12.43
CA ALA A 226 8.24 11.36 11.14
C ALA A 226 6.83 11.56 10.58
N TRP A 227 6.65 11.27 9.28
CA TRP A 227 5.30 11.17 8.70
C TRP A 227 4.52 10.02 9.33
N LEU A 228 3.21 10.20 9.48
CA LEU A 228 2.29 9.16 9.91
C LEU A 228 1.23 8.94 8.82
N ILE A 229 1.22 7.73 8.26
CA ILE A 229 0.28 7.30 7.22
C ILE A 229 -0.68 6.26 7.82
N LEU A 230 -1.97 6.62 7.84
CA LEU A 230 -3.04 5.76 8.37
C LEU A 230 -3.90 5.21 7.25
N TRP A 231 -3.75 3.92 7.02
CA TRP A 231 -4.47 3.15 6.02
C TRP A 231 -5.85 2.74 6.52
N GLN A 232 -6.80 2.61 5.59
CA GLN A 232 -8.19 2.20 5.89
C GLN A 232 -8.92 3.13 6.87
N ALA A 233 -8.56 4.42 6.91
CA ALA A 233 -9.11 5.38 7.86
C ALA A 233 -10.64 5.59 7.70
N GLY A 234 -11.21 5.39 6.50
CA GLY A 234 -12.66 5.44 6.30
C GLY A 234 -13.45 4.29 6.95
N LEU A 235 -12.76 3.28 7.52
CA LEU A 235 -13.35 2.14 8.24
C LEU A 235 -12.93 2.08 9.71
N VAL A 236 -12.27 3.14 10.21
CA VAL A 236 -11.64 3.11 11.52
C VAL A 236 -12.62 2.65 12.59
N GLY A 237 -12.17 1.71 13.43
CA GLY A 237 -12.93 1.18 14.57
C GLY A 237 -14.07 0.22 14.20
N ASP A 238 -14.22 -0.19 12.94
CA ASP A 238 -15.18 -1.25 12.58
C ASP A 238 -14.72 -2.62 13.11
N ARG A 239 -15.35 -3.07 14.20
CA ARG A 239 -15.09 -4.40 14.80
C ARG A 239 -15.79 -5.53 14.07
N SER A 240 -16.88 -5.27 13.35
CA SER A 240 -17.65 -6.34 12.70
C SER A 240 -17.00 -6.80 11.39
N GLN A 241 -16.17 -5.96 10.77
CA GLN A 241 -15.59 -6.16 9.44
C GLN A 241 -16.65 -6.41 8.34
N THR A 242 -17.89 -5.96 8.58
CA THR A 242 -19.01 -6.09 7.64
C THR A 242 -19.40 -4.75 7.03
N ARG A 243 -18.87 -3.63 7.53
CA ARG A 243 -19.26 -2.29 7.07
C ARG A 243 -18.40 -1.83 5.90
N PHE A 244 -18.93 -0.90 5.12
CA PHE A 244 -18.20 -0.24 4.01
C PHE A 244 -17.75 1.17 4.34
N HIS A 245 -18.18 1.73 5.47
CA HIS A 245 -17.69 2.98 6.05
C HIS A 245 -18.07 3.01 7.54
N THR A 246 -17.36 3.84 8.32
CA THR A 246 -17.78 4.21 9.69
C THR A 246 -18.17 5.68 9.74
N GLY A 247 -18.97 6.05 10.75
CA GLY A 247 -19.53 7.40 10.89
C GLY A 247 -18.63 8.37 11.65
N PRO A 248 -19.04 9.65 11.78
CA PRO A 248 -18.28 10.70 12.46
C PRO A 248 -17.82 10.33 13.87
N ALA A 249 -18.65 9.62 14.65
CA ALA A 249 -18.30 9.20 16.01
C ALA A 249 -17.07 8.28 16.07
N TYR A 250 -16.84 7.42 15.07
CA TYR A 250 -15.66 6.55 15.02
C TYR A 250 -14.40 7.35 14.68
N ARG A 251 -14.53 8.33 13.78
CA ARG A 251 -13.46 9.26 13.46
C ARG A 251 -13.12 10.16 14.65
N GLN A 252 -14.11 10.54 15.47
CA GLN A 252 -13.86 11.26 16.72
C GLN A 252 -12.96 10.47 17.67
N VAL A 253 -13.19 9.17 17.83
CA VAL A 253 -12.30 8.33 18.66
C VAL A 253 -10.87 8.31 18.11
N LEU A 254 -10.69 8.29 16.78
CA LEU A 254 -9.37 8.43 16.17
C LEU A 254 -8.73 9.79 16.45
N VAL A 255 -9.51 10.88 16.39
CA VAL A 255 -9.06 12.21 16.78
C VAL A 255 -8.61 12.23 18.24
N ASP A 256 -9.38 11.68 19.16
CA ASP A 256 -9.06 11.64 20.60
C ASP A 256 -7.77 10.85 20.88
N VAL A 257 -7.48 9.81 20.10
CA VAL A 257 -6.21 9.06 20.17
C VAL A 257 -5.05 9.88 19.63
N LEU A 258 -5.19 10.49 18.45
CA LEU A 258 -4.14 11.28 17.81
C LEU A 258 -3.85 12.58 18.57
N ALA A 259 -4.85 13.17 19.22
CA ALA A 259 -4.73 14.40 20.00
C ALA A 259 -3.81 14.29 21.23
N ARG A 260 -3.41 13.06 21.59
CA ARG A 260 -2.40 12.81 22.63
C ARG A 260 -1.01 13.27 22.21
N ASP A 261 -0.72 13.19 20.91
CA ASP A 261 0.60 13.44 20.33
C ASP A 261 0.59 14.64 19.35
N TYR A 262 -0.56 14.97 18.76
CA TYR A 262 -0.72 16.03 17.77
C TYR A 262 -1.68 17.14 18.24
N PRO A 263 -1.37 18.42 17.97
CA PRO A 263 -2.33 19.51 18.15
C PRO A 263 -3.60 19.31 17.31
N LEU A 264 -4.75 19.77 17.83
CA LEU A 264 -6.04 19.64 17.14
C LEU A 264 -6.13 20.47 15.84
N ASP A 265 -5.36 21.54 15.73
CA ASP A 265 -5.22 22.37 14.54
C ASP A 265 -4.16 21.85 13.55
N HIS A 266 -3.48 20.75 13.88
CA HIS A 266 -2.45 20.15 13.03
C HIS A 266 -3.02 19.69 11.69
N GLU A 267 -2.24 19.88 10.63
CA GLU A 267 -2.64 19.54 9.27
C GLU A 267 -2.76 18.04 9.07
N VAL A 268 -3.86 17.63 8.44
CA VAL A 268 -4.13 16.26 8.01
C VAL A 268 -4.52 16.30 6.54
N ILE A 269 -3.92 15.40 5.75
CA ILE A 269 -4.23 15.24 4.32
C ILE A 269 -5.04 13.96 4.15
N ILE A 270 -6.24 14.08 3.60
CA ILE A 270 -7.03 12.95 3.12
C ILE A 270 -6.63 12.69 1.68
N TYR A 271 -6.01 11.54 1.45
CA TYR A 271 -5.43 11.15 0.17
C TYR A 271 -6.16 9.94 -0.44
N ARG A 272 -6.34 9.98 -1.77
CA ARG A 272 -6.76 8.83 -2.58
C ARG A 272 -6.06 8.86 -3.92
N ALA A 273 -5.34 7.78 -4.25
CA ALA A 273 -4.73 7.59 -5.57
C ALA A 273 -5.81 7.52 -6.66
N ALA A 274 -5.50 8.04 -7.85
CA ALA A 274 -6.33 7.83 -9.03
C ALA A 274 -6.26 6.36 -9.47
N THR A 275 -7.41 5.77 -9.84
CA THR A 275 -7.45 4.42 -10.42
C THR A 275 -7.60 4.43 -11.94
N LEU A 276 -8.08 5.54 -12.51
CA LEU A 276 -8.23 5.73 -13.94
C LEU A 276 -7.32 6.89 -14.42
N PRO A 277 -6.65 6.77 -15.58
CA PRO A 277 -5.76 7.81 -16.11
C PRO A 277 -6.40 9.18 -16.33
N VAL A 278 -7.73 9.22 -16.50
CA VAL A 278 -8.49 10.46 -16.73
C VAL A 278 -8.84 11.19 -15.43
N HIS A 279 -8.59 10.58 -14.27
CA HIS A 279 -8.85 11.16 -12.96
C HIS A 279 -7.57 11.67 -12.32
N GLY A 280 -7.67 12.73 -11.53
CA GLY A 280 -6.61 13.15 -10.61
C GLY A 280 -6.72 12.46 -9.25
N PRO A 281 -5.65 12.41 -8.46
CA PRO A 281 -5.73 11.98 -7.07
C PRO A 281 -6.61 12.94 -6.26
N ARG A 282 -7.28 12.41 -5.22
CA ARG A 282 -7.88 13.25 -4.18
C ARG A 282 -6.77 13.67 -3.23
N ILE A 283 -6.59 14.97 -3.07
CA ILE A 283 -5.69 15.57 -2.08
C ILE A 283 -6.50 16.66 -1.37
N GLU A 284 -6.99 16.34 -0.19
CA GLU A 284 -7.81 17.26 0.61
C GLU A 284 -7.11 17.58 1.92
N HIS A 285 -6.85 18.88 2.14
CA HIS A 285 -6.24 19.37 3.35
C HIS A 285 -7.32 19.75 4.36
N THR A 286 -7.17 19.27 5.60
CA THR A 286 -8.03 19.60 6.74
C THR A 286 -7.19 19.66 8.01
N THR A 287 -7.83 19.84 9.16
CA THR A 287 -7.18 19.75 10.47
C THR A 287 -7.65 18.50 11.21
N LEU A 288 -6.86 18.07 12.20
CA LEU A 288 -7.20 16.92 13.03
C LEU A 288 -8.60 17.09 13.67
N ALA A 289 -8.93 18.27 14.19
CA ALA A 289 -10.23 18.58 14.79
C ALA A 289 -11.42 18.37 13.84
N ARG A 290 -11.22 18.59 12.54
CA ARG A 290 -12.29 18.57 11.52
C ARG A 290 -12.46 17.20 10.84
N LEU A 291 -11.59 16.24 11.16
CA LEU A 291 -11.66 14.89 10.61
C LEU A 291 -13.02 14.19 10.80
N PRO A 292 -13.79 14.38 11.89
CA PRO A 292 -15.11 13.75 12.04
C PRO A 292 -16.10 14.17 10.95
N GLU A 293 -16.00 15.41 10.47
CA GLU A 293 -16.86 16.02 9.44
C GLU A 293 -16.50 15.57 8.02
N ALA A 294 -15.30 15.02 7.82
CA ALA A 294 -14.81 14.66 6.50
C ALA A 294 -15.60 13.49 5.87
N ASP A 295 -15.93 13.63 4.58
CA ASP A 295 -16.51 12.55 3.80
C ASP A 295 -15.42 11.57 3.37
N MET A 296 -15.32 10.46 4.10
CA MET A 296 -14.29 9.44 3.90
C MET A 296 -14.91 8.09 3.53
N THR A 297 -14.25 7.43 2.59
CA THR A 297 -14.55 6.10 2.08
C THR A 297 -13.41 5.14 2.42
N MET A 298 -13.60 3.84 2.15
CA MET A 298 -12.55 2.82 2.37
C MET A 298 -11.27 3.05 1.57
N ALA A 299 -11.32 3.86 0.50
CA ALA A 299 -10.18 4.14 -0.36
C ALA A 299 -9.32 5.29 0.16
N ASP A 300 -9.82 6.06 1.13
CA ASP A 300 -9.12 7.21 1.66
C ASP A 300 -8.09 6.80 2.72
N THR A 301 -6.93 7.44 2.63
CA THR A 301 -5.78 7.30 3.52
C THR A 301 -5.52 8.65 4.18
N LEU A 302 -5.11 8.65 5.45
CA LEU A 302 -4.66 9.88 6.10
C LEU A 302 -3.15 9.97 6.05
N ALA A 303 -2.63 11.11 5.61
CA ALA A 303 -1.23 11.48 5.75
C ALA A 303 -1.14 12.66 6.73
N ILE A 304 -0.36 12.47 7.79
CA ILE A 304 -0.19 13.45 8.86
C ILE A 304 1.29 13.83 8.87
N ALA A 305 1.56 15.12 8.69
CA ALA A 305 2.92 15.65 8.63
C ALA A 305 3.62 15.55 10.00
N PRO A 306 4.96 15.53 10.05
CA PRO A 306 5.69 15.67 11.31
C PRO A 306 5.23 16.91 12.10
N ALA A 307 4.99 16.73 13.40
CA ALA A 307 4.65 17.83 14.32
C ALA A 307 5.89 18.37 15.05
N THR A 308 6.93 17.55 15.20
CA THR A 308 8.18 17.90 15.89
C THR A 308 9.39 17.73 14.97
N ALA A 309 10.51 18.37 15.31
CA ALA A 309 11.77 18.15 14.59
C ALA A 309 12.46 16.87 15.12
N MET A 310 13.25 16.21 14.25
CA MET A 310 14.16 15.15 14.70
C MET A 310 15.20 15.74 15.66
N LEU A 311 15.40 15.08 16.80
CA LEU A 311 16.39 15.49 17.79
C LEU A 311 17.72 14.75 17.55
N PRO A 312 18.85 15.46 17.40
CA PRO A 312 20.16 14.83 17.35
C PRO A 312 20.46 14.02 18.62
N ASP A 313 21.10 12.86 18.47
CA ASP A 313 21.73 12.14 19.57
C ASP A 313 23.22 12.55 19.66
N PRO A 314 23.61 13.41 20.62
CA PRO A 314 24.98 13.88 20.72
C PRO A 314 25.95 12.75 21.12
N ALA A 315 25.53 11.80 21.95
CA ALA A 315 26.38 10.72 22.42
C ALA A 315 26.74 9.75 21.28
N ILE A 316 25.76 9.38 20.45
CA ILE A 316 25.99 8.54 19.27
C ILE A 316 26.84 9.29 18.24
N ARG A 317 26.56 10.57 17.99
CA ARG A 317 27.36 11.37 17.06
C ARG A 317 28.82 11.49 17.49
N GLN A 318 29.07 11.71 18.78
CA GLN A 318 30.43 11.73 19.32
C GLN A 318 31.13 10.40 19.10
N ARG A 319 30.47 9.28 19.42
CA ARG A 319 31.03 7.93 19.22
C ARG A 319 31.38 7.65 17.77
N LEU A 320 30.54 8.05 16.81
CA LEU A 320 30.83 7.93 15.39
C LEU A 320 32.05 8.78 14.98
N ALA A 321 32.14 10.01 15.46
CA ALA A 321 33.28 10.90 15.19
C ALA A 321 34.61 10.38 15.79
N GLU A 322 34.57 9.61 16.87
CA GLU A 322 35.75 8.93 17.43
C GLU A 322 36.20 7.75 16.55
N LEU A 323 35.24 6.98 16.00
CA LEU A 323 35.54 5.90 15.04
C LEU A 323 36.17 6.45 13.75
N ASP A 324 35.63 7.54 13.20
CA ASP A 324 36.16 8.16 11.98
C ASP A 324 37.58 8.71 12.13
N ARG A 325 37.98 9.09 13.35
CA ARG A 325 39.33 9.58 13.67
C ARG A 325 40.34 8.46 13.92
N SER A 326 39.88 7.23 14.16
CA SER A 326 40.75 6.09 14.44
C SER A 326 41.25 5.49 13.12
N PRO A 327 42.57 5.38 12.87
CA PRO A 327 43.07 4.71 11.68
C PRO A 327 42.68 3.22 11.71
N ALA A 328 42.22 2.72 10.55
CA ALA A 328 41.79 1.33 10.35
C ALA A 328 42.92 0.32 10.58
#